data_AF-A0A497XRJ3-F1
#
_entry.id   AF-A0A497XRJ3-F1
#
_cell.length_a   1.000
_cell.length_b   1.000
_cell.length_c   1.000
_cell.angle_alpha   90.00
_cell.angle_beta   90.00
_cell.angle_gamma   90.00
#
_symmetry.space_group_name_H-M   'P 1'
#
loop_
_entity.id
_entity.type
_entity.pdbx_description
1 polymer ?
#
loop_
_entity_poly.entity_id
_entity_poly.type
_entity_poly.pdbx_seq_one_letter_code
_entity_poly.pdbx_strand_id
1 'polypeptide(L)'
;MAVRVVISKSNPDIPDEFIFSVLSSTLGMTEEEYKSIRGEDGSVSLYVRDPGVIIKLQQIHEKHSSLLKVSFESAPSGGVFSLTNEAVKANWGLVLSWGAVVVLMAILSLLPILGVVINIFLSVFYYAFPIFVAHRLSGSELTPEGVRDVMAKLRLGEAFSSYLGAGFGFWLGFLVMYVLSVLIFVVLALLFGGLGVFSDLINHGSLKEGAVGAVLLVFFLMFLFWLWIFYSLPLIVARCFAKGSPSFESSFLAVLSVFTVPFIKESFSNRYVGIGGIWSLALTVGVMGLVVSLVLIITIPVSVLILYWLQIFLSVCAVFYIKKS
;
A
#
# COMPACT_ATOMS: atom_id res chain seq x y z
N MET A 1 11.50 -13.85 9.53
CA MET A 1 10.81 -14.26 8.29
C MET A 1 10.10 -15.57 8.60
N ALA A 2 8.77 -15.66 8.43
CA ALA A 2 8.05 -16.89 8.73
C ALA A 2 8.31 -17.92 7.61
N VAL A 3 8.69 -19.14 7.98
CA VAL A 3 8.87 -20.26 7.07
C VAL A 3 7.69 -21.20 7.27
N ARG A 4 7.02 -21.56 6.17
CA ARG A 4 6.00 -22.59 6.20
C ARG A 4 6.72 -23.93 6.20
N VAL A 5 6.56 -24.68 7.27
CA VAL A 5 7.09 -26.04 7.40
C VAL A 5 5.94 -26.99 7.17
N VAL A 6 6.05 -27.84 6.14
CA VAL A 6 5.10 -28.92 5.88
C VAL A 6 5.79 -30.22 6.24
N ILE A 7 5.18 -30.98 7.15
CA ILE A 7 5.66 -32.28 7.61
C ILE A 7 4.67 -33.32 7.13
N SER A 8 5.14 -34.28 6.36
CA SER A 8 4.34 -35.40 5.89
C SER A 8 5.06 -36.72 6.07
N LYS A 9 4.31 -37.81 6.06
CA LYS A 9 4.84 -39.16 6.12
C LYS A 9 5.56 -39.48 4.81
N SER A 10 6.75 -40.06 4.89
CA SER A 10 7.45 -40.55 3.70
C SER A 10 6.78 -41.81 3.12
N ASN A 11 6.08 -42.57 3.96
CA ASN A 11 5.32 -43.78 3.61
C ASN A 11 3.94 -43.76 4.31
N PRO A 12 2.82 -44.07 3.61
CA PRO A 12 1.50 -44.24 4.22
C PRO A 12 1.43 -45.21 5.40
N ASP A 13 2.31 -46.22 5.48
CA ASP A 13 2.35 -47.22 6.58
C ASP A 13 2.76 -46.63 7.94
N ILE A 14 3.25 -45.40 7.98
CA ILE A 14 3.69 -44.75 9.21
C ILE A 14 2.45 -44.29 10.01
N PRO A 15 2.36 -44.58 11.32
CA PRO A 15 1.24 -44.15 12.14
C PRO A 15 1.12 -42.63 12.19
N ASP A 16 -0.10 -42.10 12.12
CA ASP A 16 -0.35 -40.66 12.19
C ASP A 16 0.07 -40.05 13.54
N GLU A 17 0.09 -40.86 14.58
CA GLU A 17 0.55 -40.51 15.92
C GLU A 17 2.06 -40.23 15.97
N PHE A 18 2.82 -40.72 14.98
CA PHE A 18 4.27 -40.50 14.91
C PHE A 18 4.59 -39.02 14.68
N ILE A 19 3.91 -38.35 13.74
CA ILE A 19 4.10 -36.91 13.49
C ILE A 19 3.75 -36.11 14.74
N PHE A 20 2.64 -36.47 15.42
CA PHE A 20 2.26 -35.83 16.67
C PHE A 20 3.33 -35.99 17.75
N SER A 21 3.87 -37.20 17.97
CA SER A 21 4.90 -37.45 18.99
C SER A 21 6.17 -36.63 18.76
N VAL A 22 6.57 -36.48 17.48
CA VAL A 22 7.73 -35.70 17.07
C VAL A 22 7.48 -34.20 17.30
N LEU A 23 6.29 -33.70 16.94
CA LEU A 23 5.93 -32.30 17.13
C LEU A 23 5.72 -31.93 18.60
N SER A 24 5.09 -32.81 19.38
CA SER A 24 4.87 -32.62 20.82
C SER A 24 6.19 -32.58 21.58
N SER A 25 7.11 -33.51 21.29
CA SER A 25 8.43 -33.54 21.95
C SER A 25 9.34 -32.36 21.55
N THR A 26 9.18 -31.82 20.35
CA THR A 26 10.07 -30.76 19.81
C THR A 26 9.55 -29.35 20.08
N LEU A 27 8.25 -29.16 19.91
CA LEU A 27 7.58 -27.85 19.97
C LEU A 27 6.73 -27.70 21.24
N GLY A 28 6.55 -28.75 22.04
CA GLY A 28 5.61 -28.74 23.16
C GLY A 28 4.15 -28.70 22.71
N MET A 29 3.88 -29.09 21.45
CA MET A 29 2.56 -29.03 20.85
C MET A 29 1.57 -29.95 21.55
N THR A 30 0.39 -29.42 21.83
CA THR A 30 -0.73 -30.18 22.45
C THR A 30 -1.50 -30.97 21.39
N GLU A 31 -2.26 -31.98 21.83
CA GLU A 31 -3.07 -32.81 20.92
C GLU A 31 -4.18 -32.01 20.23
N GLU A 32 -4.75 -31.01 20.92
CA GLU A 32 -5.77 -30.10 20.37
C GLU A 32 -5.19 -29.21 19.27
N GLU A 33 -4.00 -28.63 19.50
CA GLU A 33 -3.28 -27.86 18.49
C GLU A 33 -2.96 -28.71 17.26
N TYR A 34 -2.46 -29.94 17.46
CA TYR A 34 -2.15 -30.87 16.38
C TYR A 34 -3.37 -31.21 15.52
N LYS A 35 -4.52 -31.50 16.15
CA LYS A 35 -5.77 -31.79 15.43
C LYS A 35 -6.24 -30.61 14.59
N SER A 36 -5.98 -29.37 15.01
CA SER A 36 -6.43 -28.16 14.29
C SER A 36 -5.63 -27.85 13.00
N ILE A 37 -4.42 -28.40 12.87
CA ILE A 37 -3.48 -28.11 11.76
C ILE A 37 -3.18 -29.31 10.87
N ARG A 38 -3.73 -30.48 11.22
CA ARG A 38 -3.55 -31.73 10.49
C ARG A 38 -4.45 -31.75 9.25
N GLY A 39 -3.85 -31.98 8.08
CA GLY A 39 -4.55 -32.19 6.81
C GLY A 39 -5.19 -33.58 6.72
N GLU A 40 -6.13 -33.73 5.78
CA GLU A 40 -6.83 -35.00 5.51
C GLU A 40 -5.88 -36.13 5.08
N ASP A 41 -4.73 -35.78 4.50
CA ASP A 41 -3.65 -36.69 4.10
C ASP A 41 -2.70 -37.07 5.26
N GLY A 42 -2.98 -36.58 6.48
CA GLY A 42 -2.12 -36.77 7.65
C GLY A 42 -0.88 -35.89 7.66
N SER A 43 -0.74 -34.94 6.72
CA SER A 43 0.31 -33.94 6.76
C SER A 43 0.00 -32.84 7.78
N VAL A 44 1.03 -32.13 8.22
CA VAL A 44 0.90 -31.00 9.14
C VAL A 44 1.61 -29.80 8.55
N SER A 45 0.92 -28.66 8.52
CA SER A 45 1.48 -27.39 8.03
C SER A 45 1.59 -26.38 9.18
N LEU A 46 2.79 -25.86 9.39
CA LEU A 46 3.14 -24.97 10.49
C LEU A 46 3.79 -23.70 9.94
N TYR A 47 3.49 -22.55 10.53
CA TYR A 47 4.25 -21.33 10.29
C TYR A 47 5.21 -21.10 11.45
N VAL A 48 6.52 -21.18 11.16
CA VAL A 48 7.57 -21.07 12.17
C VAL A 48 8.34 -19.78 11.95
N ARG A 49 8.40 -18.94 12.99
CA ARG A 49 9.15 -17.67 12.99
C ARG A 49 10.50 -17.76 13.71
N ASP A 50 10.62 -18.67 14.68
CA ASP A 50 11.81 -18.81 15.51
C ASP A 50 12.90 -19.62 14.76
N PRO A 51 14.08 -19.02 14.49
CA PRO A 51 15.19 -19.72 13.86
C PRO A 51 15.63 -20.98 14.62
N GLY A 52 15.55 -20.97 15.97
CA GLY A 52 15.89 -22.13 16.78
C GLY A 52 14.92 -23.30 16.56
N VAL A 53 13.64 -23.00 16.33
CA VAL A 53 12.64 -24.01 15.98
C VAL A 53 12.84 -24.54 14.56
N ILE A 54 13.19 -23.67 13.61
CA ILE A 54 13.52 -24.08 12.23
C ILE A 54 14.71 -25.05 12.23
N ILE A 55 15.77 -24.75 12.99
CA ILE A 55 16.94 -25.63 13.12
C ILE A 55 16.56 -26.97 13.74
N LYS A 56 15.74 -26.99 14.79
CA LYS A 56 15.25 -28.25 15.40
C LYS A 56 14.45 -29.09 14.39
N LEU A 57 13.59 -28.45 13.60
CA LEU A 57 12.82 -29.13 12.56
C LEU A 57 13.70 -29.64 11.41
N GLN A 58 14.78 -28.92 11.06
CA GLN A 58 15.79 -29.40 10.11
C GLN A 58 16.53 -30.62 10.63
N GLN A 59 16.95 -30.61 11.90
CA GLN A 59 17.61 -31.77 12.53
C GLN A 59 16.69 -33.00 12.57
N ILE A 60 15.39 -32.81 12.79
CA ILE A 60 14.41 -33.90 12.73
C ILE A 60 14.28 -34.44 11.32
N HIS A 61 14.24 -33.55 10.32
CA HIS A 61 14.22 -33.97 8.93
C HIS A 61 15.45 -34.81 8.58
N GLU A 62 16.64 -34.40 8.99
CA GLU A 62 17.87 -35.16 8.76
C GLU A 62 17.83 -36.51 9.47
N LYS A 63 17.49 -36.52 10.76
CA LYS A 63 17.48 -37.72 11.62
C LYS A 63 16.41 -38.74 11.23
N HIS A 64 15.27 -38.27 10.73
CA HIS A 64 14.11 -39.09 10.38
C HIS A 64 13.76 -38.99 8.89
N SER A 65 14.72 -38.68 8.02
CA SER A 65 14.52 -38.49 6.58
C SER A 65 13.87 -39.68 5.87
N SER A 66 14.07 -40.90 6.39
CA SER A 66 13.43 -42.12 5.91
C SER A 66 11.95 -42.26 6.31
N LEU A 67 11.51 -41.54 7.35
CA LEU A 67 10.16 -41.63 7.93
C LEU A 67 9.32 -40.35 7.71
N LEU A 68 9.98 -39.20 7.60
CA LEU A 68 9.35 -37.89 7.51
C LEU A 68 9.94 -37.09 6.36
N LYS A 69 9.04 -36.53 5.56
CA LYS A 69 9.38 -35.49 4.59
C LYS A 69 9.04 -34.14 5.21
N VAL A 70 10.04 -33.30 5.40
CA VAL A 70 9.88 -31.94 5.90
C VAL A 70 10.24 -30.99 4.77
N SER A 71 9.27 -30.27 4.21
CA SER A 71 9.55 -29.19 3.26
C SER A 71 9.48 -27.84 3.96
N PHE A 72 10.53 -27.04 3.73
CA PHE A 72 10.60 -25.65 4.15
C PHE A 72 10.22 -24.80 2.94
N GLU A 73 8.96 -24.40 2.91
CA GLU A 73 8.45 -23.47 1.92
C GLU A 73 8.62 -22.05 2.46
N SER A 74 9.08 -21.13 1.62
CA SER A 74 8.81 -19.72 1.88
C SER A 74 7.29 -19.59 2.00
N ALA A 75 6.80 -19.07 3.14
CA ALA A 75 5.37 -18.86 3.33
C ALA A 75 4.79 -18.18 2.08
N PRO A 76 3.66 -18.64 1.53
CA PRO A 76 3.08 -18.04 0.34
C PRO A 76 2.74 -16.59 0.68
N SER A 77 3.64 -15.66 0.34
CA SER A 77 3.34 -14.25 0.38
C SER A 77 2.27 -14.05 -0.69
N GLY A 78 1.04 -13.76 -0.28
CA GLY A 78 -0.02 -13.45 -1.23
C GLY A 78 0.46 -12.31 -2.14
N GLY A 79 0.17 -12.38 -3.44
CA GLY A 79 0.45 -11.25 -4.32
C GLY A 79 -0.29 -9.99 -3.83
N VAL A 80 0.25 -8.80 -4.09
CA VAL A 80 -0.34 -7.51 -3.66
C VAL A 80 -1.83 -7.40 -4.03
N PHE A 81 -2.20 -7.84 -5.24
CA PHE A 81 -3.60 -7.89 -5.70
C PHE A 81 -4.47 -8.85 -4.88
N SER A 82 -3.97 -10.05 -4.59
CA SER A 82 -4.71 -11.06 -3.81
C SER A 82 -4.97 -10.55 -2.39
N LEU A 83 -3.95 -9.99 -1.75
CA LEU A 83 -4.07 -9.45 -0.39
C LEU A 83 -4.97 -8.22 -0.34
N THR A 84 -4.93 -7.36 -1.35
CA THR A 84 -5.85 -6.21 -1.45
C THR A 84 -7.29 -6.68 -1.61
N ASN A 85 -7.55 -7.64 -2.49
CA ASN A 85 -8.89 -8.19 -2.68
C ASN A 85 -9.43 -8.81 -1.39
N GLU A 86 -8.58 -9.53 -0.67
CA GLU A 86 -8.97 -10.13 0.59
C GLU A 86 -9.22 -9.09 1.68
N ALA A 87 -8.39 -8.03 1.75
CA ALA A 87 -8.59 -6.91 2.65
C ALA A 87 -9.94 -6.19 2.41
N VAL A 88 -10.32 -5.99 1.14
CA VAL A 88 -11.61 -5.37 0.78
C VAL A 88 -12.79 -6.26 1.15
N LYS A 89 -12.70 -7.57 0.88
CA LYS A 89 -13.77 -8.54 1.20
C LYS A 89 -13.94 -8.76 2.70
N ALA A 90 -12.87 -8.67 3.48
CA ALA A 90 -12.85 -8.97 4.90
C ALA A 90 -13.73 -8.03 5.74
N ASN A 91 -13.98 -6.79 5.28
CA ASN A 91 -14.72 -5.81 6.07
C ASN A 91 -15.57 -4.87 5.18
N TRP A 92 -16.72 -5.37 4.74
CA TRP A 92 -17.71 -4.56 4.01
C TRP A 92 -18.27 -3.40 4.83
N GLY A 93 -18.32 -3.51 6.17
CA GLY A 93 -18.71 -2.41 7.04
C GLY A 93 -17.76 -1.21 6.93
N LEU A 94 -16.45 -1.47 6.84
CA LEU A 94 -15.44 -0.43 6.60
C LEU A 94 -15.56 0.17 5.20
N VAL A 95 -15.80 -0.65 4.17
CA VAL A 95 -16.04 -0.17 2.79
C VAL A 95 -17.23 0.79 2.74
N LEU A 96 -18.36 0.37 3.31
CA LEU A 96 -19.60 1.16 3.29
C LEU A 96 -19.48 2.43 4.14
N SER A 97 -18.87 2.36 5.32
CA SER A 97 -18.67 3.54 6.17
C SER A 97 -17.69 4.54 5.56
N TRP A 98 -16.58 4.07 4.99
CA TRP A 98 -15.63 4.92 4.27
C TRP A 98 -16.30 5.57 3.06
N GLY A 99 -17.06 4.78 2.29
CA GLY A 99 -17.80 5.26 1.13
C GLY A 99 -18.86 6.30 1.49
N ALA A 100 -19.62 6.08 2.57
CA ALA A 100 -20.62 7.02 3.05
C ALA A 100 -19.97 8.36 3.47
N VAL A 101 -18.83 8.32 4.16
CA VAL A 101 -18.06 9.52 4.51
C VAL A 101 -17.61 10.26 3.25
N VAL A 102 -17.03 9.56 2.28
CA VAL A 102 -16.54 10.17 1.03
C VAL A 102 -17.68 10.82 0.25
N VAL A 103 -18.80 10.12 0.07
CA VAL A 103 -19.97 10.65 -0.65
C VAL A 103 -20.57 11.84 0.09
N LEU A 104 -20.73 11.75 1.41
CA LEU A 104 -21.25 12.86 2.21
C LEU A 104 -20.33 14.09 2.12
N MET A 105 -19.02 13.92 2.26
CA MET A 105 -18.06 15.01 2.11
C MET A 105 -18.06 15.58 0.69
N ALA A 106 -18.20 14.75 -0.35
CA ALA A 106 -18.31 15.22 -1.73
C ALA A 106 -19.59 16.03 -1.99
N ILE A 107 -20.71 15.66 -1.37
CA ILE A 107 -21.96 16.46 -1.45
C ILE A 107 -21.79 17.79 -0.72
N LEU A 108 -21.24 17.75 0.50
CA LEU A 108 -20.99 18.96 1.29
C LEU A 108 -19.94 19.88 0.64
N SER A 109 -19.04 19.34 -0.19
CA SER A 109 -18.03 20.12 -0.90
C SER A 109 -18.58 20.95 -2.06
N LEU A 110 -19.82 20.71 -2.48
CA LEU A 110 -20.53 21.54 -3.46
C LEU A 110 -20.98 22.90 -2.89
N LEU A 111 -20.97 23.07 -1.57
CA LEU A 111 -21.26 24.34 -0.92
C LEU A 111 -20.07 25.31 -1.10
N PRO A 112 -20.26 26.63 -1.27
CA PRO A 112 -19.17 27.51 -1.68
C PRO A 112 -18.01 27.60 -0.67
N ILE A 113 -18.19 28.37 0.41
CA ILE A 113 -17.14 28.60 1.42
C ILE A 113 -16.92 27.34 2.26
N LEU A 114 -18.01 26.68 2.66
CA LEU A 114 -17.93 25.45 3.43
C LEU A 114 -17.23 24.34 2.64
N GLY A 115 -17.43 24.29 1.32
CA GLY A 115 -16.88 23.22 0.51
C GLY A 115 -15.36 23.26 0.37
N VAL A 116 -14.73 24.43 0.44
CA VAL A 116 -13.26 24.53 0.52
C VAL A 116 -12.74 23.82 1.77
N VAL A 117 -13.36 24.08 2.92
CA VAL A 117 -12.99 23.45 4.19
C VAL A 117 -13.22 21.94 4.12
N ILE A 118 -14.37 21.51 3.60
CA ILE A 118 -14.70 20.10 3.44
C ILE A 118 -13.73 19.39 2.49
N ASN A 119 -13.32 20.02 1.37
CA ASN A 119 -12.34 19.45 0.45
C ASN A 119 -10.96 19.27 1.10
N ILE A 120 -10.55 20.19 1.98
CA ILE A 120 -9.32 20.03 2.76
C ILE A 120 -9.46 18.82 3.71
N PHE A 121 -10.54 18.74 4.48
CA PHE A 121 -10.80 17.60 5.36
C PHE A 121 -10.86 16.27 4.59
N LEU A 122 -11.51 16.25 3.43
CA LEU A 122 -11.61 15.09 2.57
C LEU A 122 -10.22 14.65 2.08
N SER A 123 -9.38 15.61 1.67
CA SER A 123 -8.00 15.34 1.24
C SER A 123 -7.14 14.79 2.39
N VAL A 124 -7.24 15.38 3.58
CA VAL A 124 -6.59 14.90 4.80
C VAL A 124 -7.03 13.48 5.13
N PHE A 125 -8.32 13.18 5.02
CA PHE A 125 -8.87 11.84 5.22
C PHE A 125 -8.35 10.84 4.19
N TYR A 126 -8.28 11.21 2.91
CA TYR A 126 -7.70 10.38 1.85
C TYR A 126 -6.24 10.04 2.09
N TYR A 127 -5.46 10.90 2.75
CA TYR A 127 -4.09 10.59 3.14
C TYR A 127 -3.98 9.85 4.48
N ALA A 128 -4.86 10.14 5.44
CA ALA A 128 -4.88 9.46 6.73
C ALA A 128 -5.25 7.97 6.59
N PHE A 129 -6.22 7.65 5.72
CA PHE A 129 -6.73 6.30 5.57
C PHE A 129 -5.69 5.26 5.12
N PRO A 130 -4.88 5.48 4.06
CA PRO A 130 -3.85 4.52 3.68
C PRO A 130 -2.75 4.38 4.73
N ILE A 131 -2.41 5.46 5.46
CA ILE A 131 -1.45 5.39 6.58
C ILE A 131 -2.03 4.55 7.72
N PHE A 132 -3.31 4.73 8.06
CA PHE A 132 -4.01 3.94 9.06
C PHE A 132 -3.98 2.44 8.72
N VAL A 133 -4.37 2.08 7.50
CA VAL A 133 -4.40 0.68 7.05
C VAL A 133 -2.99 0.10 6.99
N ALA A 134 -2.02 0.82 6.42
CA ALA A 134 -0.63 0.39 6.36
C ALA A 134 -0.02 0.17 7.75
N HIS A 135 -0.30 1.05 8.71
CA HIS A 135 0.19 0.88 10.07
C HIS A 135 -0.31 -0.42 10.69
N ARG A 136 -1.61 -0.68 10.59
CA ARG A 136 -2.24 -1.88 11.16
C ARG A 136 -1.75 -3.16 10.50
N LEU A 137 -1.54 -3.15 9.18
CA LEU A 137 -0.99 -4.29 8.43
C LEU A 137 0.52 -4.48 8.60
N SER A 138 1.26 -3.43 9.00
CA SER A 138 2.70 -3.55 9.25
C SER A 138 3.03 -4.54 10.37
N GLY A 139 2.16 -4.66 11.37
CA GLY A 139 2.31 -5.59 12.49
C GLY A 139 1.82 -7.03 12.25
N SER A 140 1.21 -7.34 11.11
CA SER A 140 0.65 -8.68 10.82
C SER A 140 1.50 -9.51 9.87
N GLU A 141 1.12 -10.75 9.59
CA GLU A 141 1.69 -11.50 8.46
C GLU A 141 1.06 -11.06 7.15
N LEU A 142 1.84 -11.05 6.07
CA LEU A 142 1.37 -10.77 4.70
C LEU A 142 0.83 -12.04 4.03
N THR A 143 -0.07 -12.72 4.72
CA THR A 143 -0.86 -13.85 4.23
C THR A 143 -2.33 -13.42 4.08
N PRO A 144 -3.13 -14.06 3.21
CA PRO A 144 -4.55 -13.75 3.07
C PRO A 144 -5.30 -13.79 4.41
N GLU A 145 -5.01 -14.79 5.24
CA GLU A 145 -5.60 -14.97 6.57
C GLU A 145 -5.18 -13.85 7.52
N GLY A 146 -3.87 -13.54 7.59
CA GLY A 146 -3.34 -12.48 8.44
C GLY A 146 -3.86 -11.09 8.08
N VAL A 147 -4.04 -10.82 6.79
CA VAL A 147 -4.67 -9.58 6.31
C VAL A 147 -6.15 -9.55 6.65
N ARG A 148 -6.88 -10.65 6.43
CA ARG A 148 -8.30 -10.76 6.76
C ARG A 148 -8.57 -10.50 8.25
N ASP A 149 -7.77 -11.10 9.13
CA ASP A 149 -7.91 -10.96 10.58
C ASP A 149 -7.71 -9.54 11.10
N VAL A 150 -6.74 -8.81 10.52
CA VAL A 150 -6.53 -7.39 10.83
C VAL A 150 -7.68 -6.56 10.29
N MET A 151 -8.01 -6.73 9.02
CA MET A 151 -9.01 -5.92 8.32
C MET A 151 -10.41 -6.06 8.93
N ALA A 152 -10.78 -7.26 9.37
CA ALA A 152 -12.05 -7.53 10.04
C ALA A 152 -12.23 -6.75 11.35
N LYS A 153 -11.13 -6.37 12.01
CA LYS A 153 -11.15 -5.63 13.29
C LYS A 153 -11.09 -4.11 13.12
N LEU A 154 -10.75 -3.63 11.92
CA LEU A 154 -10.59 -2.20 11.67
C LEU A 154 -11.92 -1.46 11.77
N ARG A 155 -11.87 -0.29 12.41
CA ARG A 155 -12.99 0.64 12.53
C ARG A 155 -12.59 1.99 11.98
N LEU A 156 -13.44 2.59 11.14
CA LEU A 156 -13.15 3.88 10.51
C LEU A 156 -12.91 5.00 11.55
N GLY A 157 -13.59 4.92 12.71
CA GLY A 157 -13.41 5.89 13.80
C GLY A 157 -11.96 5.98 14.30
N GLU A 158 -11.16 4.90 14.20
CA GLU A 158 -9.75 4.93 14.58
C GLU A 158 -8.90 5.76 13.60
N ALA A 159 -9.24 5.74 12.31
CA ALA A 159 -8.60 6.60 11.31
C ALA A 159 -8.80 8.09 11.66
N PHE A 160 -10.01 8.45 12.10
CA PHE A 160 -10.34 9.81 12.52
C PHE A 160 -9.68 10.21 13.85
N SER A 161 -9.66 9.33 14.85
CA SER A 161 -9.15 9.69 16.17
C SER A 161 -7.62 9.72 16.25
N SER A 162 -6.94 8.84 15.50
CA SER A 162 -5.52 8.54 15.71
C SER A 162 -4.61 8.88 14.52
N TYR A 163 -5.16 9.03 13.30
CA TYR A 163 -4.35 9.22 12.09
C TYR A 163 -4.62 10.52 11.34
N LEU A 164 -5.57 11.35 11.78
CA LEU A 164 -5.78 12.67 11.17
C LEU A 164 -4.54 13.56 11.24
N GLY A 165 -3.79 13.51 12.35
CA GLY A 165 -2.54 14.27 12.47
C GLY A 165 -1.50 13.87 11.41
N ALA A 166 -1.34 12.55 11.18
CA ALA A 166 -0.47 12.03 10.13
C ALA A 166 -0.98 12.40 8.72
N GLY A 167 -2.29 12.26 8.47
CA GLY A 167 -2.91 12.68 7.21
C GLY A 167 -2.76 14.18 6.94
N PHE A 168 -2.87 15.03 7.97
CA PHE A 168 -2.67 16.47 7.86
C PHE A 168 -1.21 16.83 7.57
N GLY A 169 -0.25 16.14 8.21
CA GLY A 169 1.17 16.29 7.89
C GLY A 169 1.48 15.89 6.45
N PHE A 170 0.90 14.79 5.98
CA PHE A 170 1.02 14.33 4.59
C PHE A 170 0.43 15.35 3.60
N TRP A 171 -0.80 15.83 3.85
CA TRP A 171 -1.45 16.87 3.05
C TRP A 171 -0.61 18.16 2.99
N LEU A 172 -0.12 18.63 4.13
CA LEU A 172 0.70 19.83 4.20
C LEU A 172 2.03 19.67 3.45
N GLY A 173 2.64 18.48 3.53
CA GLY A 173 3.85 18.16 2.76
C GLY A 173 3.60 18.24 1.25
N PHE A 174 2.46 17.71 0.79
CA PHE A 174 2.04 17.81 -0.62
C PHE A 174 1.71 19.25 -1.02
N LEU A 175 1.10 20.04 -0.13
CA LEU A 175 0.85 21.46 -0.36
C LEU A 175 2.16 22.23 -0.54
N VAL A 176 3.14 22.04 0.35
CA VAL A 176 4.46 22.67 0.24
C VAL A 176 5.15 22.26 -1.06
N MET A 177 5.14 20.97 -1.40
CA MET A 177 5.68 20.47 -2.66
C MET A 177 4.96 21.07 -3.87
N TYR A 178 3.63 21.21 -3.83
CA TYR A 178 2.85 21.84 -4.89
C TYR A 178 3.25 23.31 -5.07
N VAL A 179 3.30 24.08 -3.99
CA VAL A 179 3.74 25.49 -4.02
C VAL A 179 5.17 25.62 -4.56
N LEU A 180 6.11 24.77 -4.10
CA LEU A 180 7.48 24.75 -4.62
C LEU A 180 7.53 24.40 -6.11
N SER A 181 6.74 23.41 -6.56
CA SER A 181 6.69 23.03 -7.97
C SER A 181 6.15 24.16 -8.85
N VAL A 182 5.13 24.90 -8.38
CA VAL A 182 4.59 26.07 -9.08
C VAL A 182 5.61 27.20 -9.12
N LEU A 183 6.32 27.46 -8.04
CA LEU A 183 7.38 28.49 -8.02
C LEU A 183 8.51 28.14 -8.99
N ILE A 184 9.00 26.89 -8.97
CA ILE A 184 10.01 26.42 -9.92
C ILE A 184 9.50 26.53 -11.34
N PHE A 185 8.24 26.17 -11.58
CA PHE A 185 7.60 26.29 -12.89
C PHE A 185 7.54 27.74 -13.38
N VAL A 186 7.13 28.68 -12.54
CA VAL A 186 7.10 30.11 -12.88
C VAL A 186 8.50 30.62 -13.23
N VAL A 187 9.53 30.22 -12.47
CA VAL A 187 10.92 30.59 -12.75
C VAL A 187 11.40 29.99 -14.07
N LEU A 188 11.14 28.71 -14.34
CA LEU A 188 11.50 28.08 -15.61
C LEU A 188 10.76 28.74 -16.78
N ALA A 189 9.45 28.98 -16.64
CA ALA A 189 8.66 29.67 -17.64
C ALA A 189 9.19 31.09 -17.92
N LEU A 190 9.67 31.82 -16.90
CA LEU A 190 10.33 33.11 -17.07
C LEU A 190 11.66 32.98 -17.85
N LEU A 191 12.54 32.08 -17.43
CA LEU A 191 13.87 31.89 -18.02
C LEU A 191 13.81 31.41 -19.49
N PHE A 192 12.81 30.59 -19.82
CA PHE A 192 12.63 30.02 -21.15
C PHE A 192 11.62 30.82 -22.01
N GLY A 193 11.27 32.05 -21.61
CA GLY A 193 10.44 32.96 -22.41
C GLY A 193 8.94 32.64 -22.45
N GLY A 194 8.47 31.69 -21.64
CA GLY A 194 7.08 31.24 -21.56
C GLY A 194 6.06 32.33 -21.22
N LEU A 195 6.41 33.34 -20.42
CA LEU A 195 5.50 34.49 -20.20
C LEU A 195 5.32 35.35 -21.45
N GLY A 196 6.35 35.45 -22.30
CA GLY A 196 6.26 36.10 -23.61
C GLY A 196 5.31 35.36 -24.54
N VAL A 197 5.23 34.03 -24.41
CA VAL A 197 4.31 33.17 -25.18
C VAL A 197 2.87 33.35 -24.77
N PHE A 198 2.58 33.41 -23.47
CA PHE A 198 1.24 33.72 -22.98
C PHE A 198 0.82 35.14 -23.35
N SER A 199 1.73 36.13 -23.25
CA SER A 199 1.48 37.50 -23.70
C SER A 199 1.23 37.59 -25.21
N ASP A 200 2.03 36.90 -26.04
CA ASP A 200 1.84 36.89 -27.50
C ASP A 200 0.57 36.14 -27.90
N LEU A 201 0.20 35.05 -27.21
CA LEU A 201 -1.07 34.34 -27.43
C LEU A 201 -2.28 35.23 -27.10
N ILE A 202 -2.23 35.95 -25.98
CA ILE A 202 -3.32 36.83 -25.52
C ILE A 202 -3.44 38.07 -26.41
N ASN A 203 -2.32 38.67 -26.83
CA ASN A 203 -2.31 39.95 -27.52
C ASN A 203 -2.30 39.83 -29.06
N HIS A 204 -1.78 38.74 -29.63
CA HIS A 204 -1.56 38.61 -31.08
C HIS A 204 -2.24 37.38 -31.70
N GLY A 205 -2.90 36.52 -30.90
CA GLY A 205 -3.65 35.36 -31.37
C GLY A 205 -2.84 34.30 -32.12
N SER A 206 -1.51 34.44 -32.19
CA SER A 206 -0.60 33.55 -32.91
C SER A 206 0.67 33.32 -32.09
N LEU A 207 1.13 32.07 -32.09
CA LEU A 207 2.32 31.66 -31.36
C LEU A 207 3.51 31.66 -32.30
N LYS A 208 4.60 32.37 -31.94
CA LYS A 208 5.88 32.22 -32.63
C LYS A 208 6.43 30.80 -32.41
N GLU A 209 6.77 30.09 -33.49
CA GLU A 209 7.10 28.65 -33.49
C GLU A 209 8.19 28.24 -32.48
N GLY A 210 9.21 29.08 -32.26
CA GLY A 210 10.29 28.80 -31.30
C GLY A 210 9.88 28.88 -29.82
N ALA A 211 8.81 29.60 -29.51
CA ALA A 211 8.38 29.86 -28.14
C ALA A 211 7.42 28.75 -27.62
N VAL A 212 6.71 28.08 -28.54
CA VAL A 212 5.85 26.93 -28.24
C VAL A 212 6.66 25.75 -27.70
N GLY A 213 7.85 25.48 -28.28
CA GLY A 213 8.69 24.35 -27.88
C GLY A 213 9.21 24.46 -26.44
N ALA A 214 9.59 25.66 -26.01
CA ALA A 214 10.09 25.91 -24.67
C ALA A 214 9.00 25.73 -23.59
N VAL A 215 7.80 26.26 -23.85
CA VAL A 215 6.63 26.07 -22.96
C VAL A 215 6.25 24.59 -22.86
N LEU A 216 6.20 23.88 -23.99
CA LEU A 216 5.91 22.44 -24.02
C LEU A 216 6.94 21.63 -23.22
N LEU A 217 8.24 21.97 -23.31
CA LEU A 217 9.28 21.31 -22.53
C LEU A 217 9.07 21.49 -21.02
N VAL A 218 8.74 22.70 -20.56
CA VAL A 218 8.51 22.97 -19.13
C VAL A 218 7.26 22.20 -18.64
N PHE A 219 6.18 22.19 -19.41
CA PHE A 219 5.00 21.38 -19.08
C PHE A 219 5.31 19.87 -19.05
N PHE A 220 6.10 19.39 -20.01
CA PHE A 220 6.52 18.00 -20.07
C PHE A 220 7.36 17.60 -18.86
N LEU A 221 8.33 18.43 -18.45
CA LEU A 221 9.14 18.19 -17.26
C LEU A 221 8.28 18.19 -15.98
N MET A 222 7.32 19.10 -15.87
CA MET A 222 6.39 19.14 -14.75
C MET A 222 5.50 17.89 -14.71
N PHE A 223 5.00 17.46 -15.88
CA PHE A 223 4.24 16.22 -16.01
C PHE A 223 5.06 15.00 -15.58
N LEU A 224 6.31 14.88 -16.04
CA LEU A 224 7.21 13.80 -15.64
C LEU A 224 7.51 13.81 -14.13
N PHE A 225 7.70 15.00 -13.55
CA PHE A 225 7.91 15.14 -12.11
C PHE A 225 6.71 14.61 -11.33
N TRP A 226 5.49 15.05 -11.64
CA TRP A 226 4.30 14.58 -10.96
C TRP A 226 4.02 13.10 -11.21
N LEU A 227 4.26 12.61 -12.43
CA LEU A 227 4.17 11.18 -12.74
C LEU A 227 5.10 10.35 -11.84
N TRP A 228 6.34 10.80 -11.64
CA TRP A 228 7.29 10.17 -10.72
C TRP A 228 6.85 10.27 -9.25
N ILE A 229 6.28 11.40 -8.82
CA ILE A 229 5.71 11.56 -7.47
C ILE A 229 4.57 10.55 -7.25
N PHE A 230 3.65 10.41 -8.22
CA PHE A 230 2.56 9.43 -8.14
C PHE A 230 3.08 7.99 -8.11
N TYR A 231 4.07 7.65 -8.93
CA TYR A 231 4.76 6.36 -8.89
C TYR A 231 5.43 6.09 -7.52
N SER A 232 5.93 7.14 -6.86
CA SER A 232 6.65 7.04 -5.59
C SER A 232 5.73 7.01 -4.36
N LEU A 233 4.41 7.13 -4.51
CA LEU A 233 3.47 7.21 -3.39
C LEU A 233 3.60 6.07 -2.36
N PRO A 234 3.69 4.78 -2.75
CA PRO A 234 3.93 3.70 -1.79
C PRO A 234 5.18 3.90 -0.92
N LEU A 235 6.27 4.41 -1.52
CA LEU A 235 7.51 4.74 -0.81
C LEU A 235 7.32 5.90 0.17
N ILE A 236 6.59 6.94 -0.23
CA ILE A 236 6.28 8.09 0.62
C ILE A 236 5.44 7.63 1.83
N VAL A 237 4.42 6.81 1.60
CA VAL A 237 3.60 6.22 2.68
C VAL A 237 4.47 5.34 3.59
N ALA A 238 5.36 4.52 3.02
CA ALA A 238 6.25 3.69 3.81
C ALA A 238 7.18 4.50 4.73
N ARG A 239 7.70 5.64 4.26
CA ARG A 239 8.57 6.52 5.06
C ARG A 239 7.85 7.23 6.20
N CYS A 240 6.52 7.30 6.20
CA CYS A 240 5.76 7.79 7.36
C CYS A 240 6.03 6.96 8.63
N PHE A 241 6.45 5.70 8.46
CA PHE A 241 6.72 4.72 9.52
C PHE A 241 8.19 4.64 9.94
N ALA A 242 9.08 5.47 9.37
CA ALA A 242 10.51 5.41 9.67
C ALA A 242 10.85 5.62 11.17
N LYS A 243 10.00 6.35 11.91
CA LYS A 243 10.13 6.59 13.36
C LYS A 243 9.22 5.67 14.20
N GLY A 244 8.74 4.56 13.64
CA GLY A 244 7.88 3.56 14.31
C GLY A 244 6.39 3.92 14.32
N SER A 245 6.02 5.10 14.84
CA SER A 245 4.63 5.57 14.84
C SER A 245 4.39 6.71 13.84
N PRO A 246 3.32 6.66 13.03
CA PRO A 246 2.97 7.75 12.14
C PRO A 246 2.48 8.95 12.96
N SER A 247 3.01 10.12 12.63
CA SER A 247 2.71 11.40 13.28
C SER A 247 2.65 12.49 12.22
N PHE A 248 2.19 13.68 12.60
CA PHE A 248 2.23 14.85 11.71
C PHE A 248 3.63 15.09 11.14
N GLU A 249 4.66 15.13 12.01
CA GLU A 249 6.04 15.42 11.60
C GLU A 249 6.59 14.31 10.69
N SER A 250 6.42 13.04 11.06
CA SER A 250 6.96 11.93 10.26
C SER A 250 6.30 11.86 8.87
N SER A 251 5.00 12.12 8.78
CA SER A 251 4.28 12.14 7.50
C SER A 251 4.63 13.37 6.65
N PHE A 252 4.79 14.55 7.26
CA PHE A 252 5.23 15.76 6.56
C PHE A 252 6.64 15.58 5.96
N LEU A 253 7.59 15.12 6.77
CA LEU A 253 8.96 14.86 6.33
C LEU A 253 9.05 13.72 5.31
N ALA A 254 8.19 12.71 5.40
CA ALA A 254 8.13 11.64 4.42
C ALA A 254 7.84 12.19 3.01
N VAL A 255 6.87 13.11 2.90
CA VAL A 255 6.55 13.77 1.62
C VAL A 255 7.71 14.64 1.14
N LEU A 256 8.32 15.46 2.00
CA LEU A 256 9.45 16.30 1.59
C LEU A 256 10.71 15.49 1.28
N SER A 257 10.81 14.25 1.75
CA SER A 257 11.96 13.40 1.49
C SER A 257 12.15 13.07 0.02
N VAL A 258 11.12 13.28 -0.83
CA VAL A 258 11.23 13.14 -2.29
C VAL A 258 12.37 13.99 -2.89
N PHE A 259 12.68 15.14 -2.30
CA PHE A 259 13.76 16.01 -2.77
C PHE A 259 15.16 15.53 -2.38
N THR A 260 15.28 14.45 -1.60
CA THR A 260 16.57 13.94 -1.13
C THR A 260 17.16 12.92 -2.11
N VAL A 261 18.47 12.98 -2.32
CA VAL A 261 19.20 12.01 -3.16
C VAL A 261 18.95 10.54 -2.74
N PRO A 262 18.92 10.18 -1.43
CA PRO A 262 18.59 8.82 -1.02
C PRO A 262 17.21 8.36 -1.49
N PHE A 263 16.19 9.22 -1.42
CA PHE A 263 14.84 8.88 -1.87
C PHE A 263 14.80 8.63 -3.38
N ILE A 264 15.43 9.50 -4.17
CA ILE A 264 15.48 9.36 -5.63
C ILE A 264 16.13 8.02 -5.99
N LYS A 265 17.31 7.73 -5.43
CA LYS A 265 18.02 6.45 -5.67
C LYS A 265 17.15 5.24 -5.30
N GLU A 266 16.44 5.34 -4.18
CA GLU A 266 15.57 4.28 -3.69
C GLU A 266 14.37 4.03 -4.60
N SER A 267 13.74 5.10 -5.12
CA SER A 267 12.61 5.02 -6.06
C SER A 267 12.96 4.34 -7.39
N PHE A 268 14.25 4.28 -7.76
CA PHE A 268 14.74 3.55 -8.94
C PHE A 268 15.48 2.26 -8.59
N SER A 269 15.45 1.82 -7.33
CA SER A 269 16.10 0.57 -6.93
C SER A 269 15.32 -0.66 -7.40
N ASN A 270 16.03 -1.76 -7.69
CA ASN A 270 15.40 -3.04 -8.05
C ASN A 270 14.39 -3.53 -7.00
N ARG A 271 14.59 -3.15 -5.72
CA ARG A 271 13.68 -3.49 -4.62
C ARG A 271 12.33 -2.77 -4.73
N TYR A 272 12.32 -1.53 -5.22
CA TYR A 272 11.11 -0.71 -5.32
C TYR A 272 10.45 -0.79 -6.69
N VAL A 273 11.20 -0.88 -7.79
CA VAL A 273 10.66 -0.80 -9.16
C VAL A 273 9.51 -1.77 -9.42
N GLY A 274 9.57 -3.00 -8.88
CA GLY A 274 8.46 -3.95 -8.99
C GLY A 274 7.19 -3.50 -8.26
N ILE A 275 7.33 -2.91 -7.07
CA ILE A 275 6.20 -2.41 -6.25
C ILE A 275 5.61 -1.15 -6.87
N GLY A 276 6.47 -0.20 -7.26
CA GLY A 276 6.07 1.04 -7.92
C GLY A 276 5.40 0.77 -9.28
N GLY A 277 5.92 -0.18 -10.07
CA GLY A 277 5.33 -0.57 -11.35
C GLY A 277 3.93 -1.18 -11.18
N ILE A 278 3.75 -2.07 -10.20
CA ILE A 278 2.44 -2.65 -9.88
C ILE A 278 1.45 -1.58 -9.38
N TRP A 279 1.92 -0.63 -8.56
CA TRP A 279 1.12 0.53 -8.13
C TRP A 279 0.69 1.40 -9.30
N SER A 280 1.62 1.79 -10.19
CA SER A 280 1.30 2.60 -11.36
C SER A 280 0.32 1.91 -12.31
N LEU A 281 0.44 0.60 -12.51
CA LEU A 281 -0.53 -0.18 -13.29
C LEU A 281 -1.91 -0.13 -12.65
N ALA A 282 -2.00 -0.42 -11.35
CA ALA A 282 -3.25 -0.38 -10.59
C ALA A 282 -3.90 1.01 -10.61
N LEU A 283 -3.10 2.07 -10.41
CA LEU A 283 -3.54 3.46 -10.50
C LEU A 283 -4.07 3.79 -11.89
N THR A 284 -3.38 3.37 -12.95
CA THR A 284 -3.81 3.63 -14.35
C THR A 284 -5.15 2.96 -14.64
N VAL A 285 -5.27 1.66 -14.33
CA VAL A 285 -6.52 0.90 -14.52
C VAL A 285 -7.65 1.50 -13.65
N GLY A 286 -7.34 1.88 -12.41
CA GLY A 286 -8.29 2.51 -11.50
C GLY A 286 -8.79 3.86 -12.01
N VAL A 287 -7.90 4.74 -12.48
CA VAL A 287 -8.27 6.04 -13.07
C VAL A 287 -9.09 5.85 -14.33
N MET A 288 -8.70 4.95 -15.24
CA MET A 288 -9.50 4.64 -16.42
C MET A 288 -10.90 4.12 -16.04
N GLY A 289 -10.97 3.22 -15.06
CA GLY A 289 -12.23 2.70 -14.53
C GLY A 289 -13.11 3.80 -13.92
N LEU A 290 -12.51 4.76 -13.20
CA LEU A 290 -13.21 5.93 -12.65
C LEU A 290 -13.75 6.85 -13.74
N VAL A 291 -12.94 7.18 -14.76
CA VAL A 291 -13.36 8.04 -15.87
C VAL A 291 -14.55 7.43 -16.61
N VAL A 292 -14.50 6.12 -16.89
CA VAL A 292 -15.63 5.40 -17.51
C VAL A 292 -16.86 5.38 -16.59
N SER A 293 -16.65 5.25 -15.28
CA SER A 293 -17.73 5.23 -14.28
C SER A 293 -18.33 6.61 -13.98
N LEU A 294 -17.69 7.72 -14.35
CA LEU A 294 -18.23 9.06 -14.09
C LEU A 294 -19.32 9.48 -15.08
N VAL A 295 -19.55 8.69 -16.13
CA VAL A 295 -20.53 9.00 -17.19
C VAL A 295 -21.99 8.84 -16.70
N LEU A 296 -22.25 8.11 -15.61
CA LEU A 296 -23.59 7.84 -15.10
C LEU A 296 -23.69 8.04 -13.58
N ILE A 297 -24.86 8.47 -13.07
CA ILE A 297 -25.10 8.60 -11.62
C ILE A 297 -25.16 7.22 -10.93
N ILE A 298 -25.64 6.20 -11.65
CA ILE A 298 -25.80 4.83 -11.14
C ILE A 298 -24.44 4.19 -10.79
N THR A 299 -23.34 4.68 -11.37
CA THR A 299 -21.99 4.14 -11.19
C THR A 299 -21.23 4.75 -10.02
N ILE A 300 -21.81 5.69 -9.27
CA ILE A 300 -21.20 6.26 -8.04
C ILE A 300 -20.73 5.18 -7.05
N PRO A 301 -21.51 4.13 -6.73
CA PRO A 301 -21.06 3.07 -5.81
C PRO A 301 -19.83 2.31 -6.34
N VAL A 302 -19.75 2.13 -7.66
CA VAL A 302 -18.61 1.47 -8.32
C VAL A 302 -17.38 2.36 -8.21
N SER A 303 -17.51 3.67 -8.45
CA SER A 303 -16.41 4.63 -8.29
C SER A 303 -15.88 4.66 -6.85
N VAL A 304 -16.77 4.65 -5.87
CA VAL A 304 -16.40 4.59 -4.44
C VAL A 304 -15.63 3.30 -4.14
N LEU A 305 -16.08 2.16 -4.67
CA LEU A 305 -15.37 0.89 -4.49
C LEU A 305 -13.98 0.90 -5.13
N ILE A 306 -13.84 1.46 -6.34
CA ILE A 306 -12.54 1.60 -7.01
C ILE A 306 -11.60 2.50 -6.19
N LEU A 307 -12.09 3.65 -5.71
CA LEU A 307 -11.29 4.56 -4.87
C LEU A 307 -10.87 3.89 -3.57
N TYR A 308 -11.78 3.21 -2.87
CA TYR A 308 -11.47 2.46 -1.66
C TYR A 308 -10.42 1.39 -1.93
N TRP A 309 -10.61 0.61 -2.99
CA TRP A 309 -9.68 -0.45 -3.38
C TRP A 309 -8.28 0.12 -3.66
N LEU A 310 -8.17 1.25 -4.36
CA LEU A 310 -6.89 1.93 -4.62
C LEU A 310 -6.19 2.37 -3.32
N GLN A 311 -6.94 2.85 -2.33
CA GLN A 311 -6.36 3.24 -1.03
C GLN A 311 -5.83 2.03 -0.25
N ILE A 312 -6.56 0.92 -0.24
CA ILE A 312 -6.08 -0.33 0.36
C ILE A 312 -4.86 -0.85 -0.41
N PHE A 313 -4.88 -0.81 -1.73
CA PHE A 313 -3.78 -1.27 -2.56
C PHE A 313 -2.49 -0.47 -2.31
N LEU A 314 -2.59 0.86 -2.21
CA LEU A 314 -1.48 1.73 -1.82
C LEU A 314 -0.89 1.31 -0.46
N SER A 315 -1.76 1.02 0.51
CA SER A 315 -1.37 0.59 1.85
C SER A 315 -0.62 -0.74 1.83
N VAL A 316 -1.14 -1.73 1.08
CA VAL A 316 -0.50 -3.04 0.93
C VAL A 316 0.86 -2.88 0.22
N CYS A 317 0.96 -2.09 -0.85
CA CYS A 317 2.25 -1.80 -1.51
C CYS A 317 3.27 -1.21 -0.54
N ALA A 318 2.86 -0.24 0.29
CA ALA A 318 3.74 0.37 1.29
C ALA A 318 4.24 -0.67 2.31
N VAL A 319 3.36 -1.53 2.83
CA VAL A 319 3.74 -2.59 3.78
C VAL A 319 4.62 -3.65 3.15
N PHE A 320 4.36 -4.02 1.88
CA PHE A 320 5.24 -4.92 1.12
C PHE A 320 6.65 -4.37 1.01
N TYR A 321 6.76 -3.08 0.75
CA TYR A 321 8.04 -2.42 0.67
C TYR A 321 8.74 -2.41 2.04
N ILE A 322 8.06 -1.99 3.12
CA ILE A 322 8.59 -1.99 4.50
C ILE A 322 9.11 -3.37 4.92
N LYS A 323 8.40 -4.45 4.58
CA LYS A 323 8.79 -5.81 4.99
C LYS A 323 9.88 -6.43 4.11
N LYS A 324 10.15 -5.85 2.94
CA LYS A 324 11.22 -6.30 2.03
C LYS A 324 12.51 -5.47 2.14
N SER A 325 12.44 -4.26 2.71
CA SER A 325 13.58 -3.37 2.95
C SER A 325 14.42 -3.82 4.13
#